data_AF-A0A7V5FV79-F1
#
_entry.id   AF-A0A7V5FV79-F1
#
_cell.length_a   1.000
_cell.length_b   1.000
_cell.length_c   1.000
_cell.angle_alpha   90.00
_cell.angle_beta   90.00
_cell.angle_gamma   90.00
#
_symmetry.space_group_name_H-M   'P 1'
#
loop_
_entity.id
_entity.type
_entity.pdbx_description
1 polymer ?
#
loop_
_entity_poly.entity_id
_entity_poly.type
_entity_poly.pdbx_seq_one_letter_code
_entity_poly.pdbx_strand_id
1 'polypeptide(L)'
;MFPLIIVVAYLAFVFFVIFVCCKAGLKKIWLVLIAGLLLLAPFWDILLAKGIMWNYARHNSPLRHIAGIVEQPESVLWIDNVWPGYDAYGRHWMVKNYLDGVHLKTLILKGEDNKFYLYHATLKDFAESEKIRPAYEKMNKMIKKLKDEAKSAAYKPGGNRALWQTIRQVHEPRLKKLGYKQTREREVEKIFARETVYPSLSRLPPVRYQVEFNRIRLPEWQEKYIWCDEITITDALANSNIAYSKRCLEYTPMT
;
A
#
# COMPACT_ATOMS: atom_id res chain seq x y z
N MET A 1 -12.21 -29.02 -15.48
CA MET A 1 -12.05 -30.49 -15.37
C MET A 1 -10.91 -30.90 -14.46
N PHE A 2 -9.68 -30.41 -14.69
CA PHE A 2 -8.50 -30.71 -13.85
C PHE A 2 -8.69 -30.54 -12.32
N PRO A 3 -9.29 -29.45 -11.80
CA PRO A 3 -9.45 -29.29 -10.35
C PRO A 3 -10.43 -30.29 -9.72
N LEU A 4 -11.47 -30.70 -10.46
CA LEU A 4 -12.44 -31.69 -9.98
C LEU A 4 -11.79 -33.06 -9.82
N ILE A 5 -10.93 -33.45 -10.77
CA ILE A 5 -10.20 -34.72 -10.73
C ILE A 5 -9.26 -34.77 -9.51
N ILE A 6 -8.56 -33.67 -9.22
CA ILE A 6 -7.68 -33.58 -8.04
C ILE A 6 -8.48 -33.72 -6.75
N VAL A 7 -9.61 -33.02 -6.63
CA VAL A 7 -10.47 -33.10 -5.43
C VAL A 7 -11.00 -34.52 -5.24
N VAL A 8 -11.48 -35.16 -6.30
CA VAL A 8 -11.98 -36.55 -6.23
C VAL A 8 -10.87 -37.53 -5.87
N ALA A 9 -9.69 -37.41 -6.48
CA ALA A 9 -8.53 -38.23 -6.16
C ALA A 9 -8.09 -38.04 -4.70
N TYR A 10 -8.13 -36.81 -4.20
CA TYR A 10 -7.83 -36.50 -2.80
C TYR A 10 -8.83 -37.15 -1.84
N LEU A 11 -10.13 -37.01 -2.10
CA LEU A 11 -11.16 -37.64 -1.27
C LEU A 11 -11.06 -39.17 -1.27
N ALA A 12 -10.74 -39.77 -2.42
CA ALA A 12 -10.49 -41.21 -2.51
C ALA A 12 -9.27 -41.64 -1.67
N PHE A 13 -8.19 -40.85 -1.69
CA PHE A 13 -7.03 -41.07 -0.83
C PHE A 13 -7.38 -40.98 0.67
N VAL A 14 -8.11 -39.94 1.09
CA VAL A 14 -8.55 -39.79 2.48
C VAL A 14 -9.39 -40.99 2.92
N PHE A 15 -10.34 -41.43 2.08
CA PHE A 15 -11.17 -42.60 2.35
C PHE A 15 -10.35 -43.88 2.48
N PHE A 16 -9.37 -44.07 1.59
CA PHE A 16 -8.47 -45.23 1.62
C PHE A 16 -7.66 -45.29 2.93
N VAL A 17 -7.11 -44.16 3.38
CA VAL A 17 -6.36 -44.09 4.65
C VAL A 17 -7.28 -44.44 5.84
N ILE A 18 -8.50 -43.90 5.88
CA ILE A 18 -9.49 -44.23 6.92
C ILE A 18 -9.83 -45.73 6.89
N PHE A 19 -10.04 -46.31 5.71
CA PHE A 19 -10.32 -47.74 5.56
C PHE A 19 -9.20 -48.62 6.10
N VAL A 20 -7.94 -48.29 5.80
CA VAL A 20 -6.76 -49.00 6.33
C VAL A 20 -6.70 -48.88 7.85
N CYS A 21 -6.91 -47.69 8.41
CA CYS A 21 -6.93 -47.49 9.86
C CYS A 21 -8.08 -48.26 10.55
N CYS A 22 -9.26 -48.34 9.93
CA CYS A 22 -10.37 -49.16 10.41
C CYS A 22 -9.99 -50.64 10.47
N LYS A 23 -9.36 -51.15 9.40
CA LYS A 23 -8.87 -52.53 9.32
C LYS A 23 -7.78 -52.84 10.36
N ALA A 24 -6.96 -51.85 10.70
CA ALA A 24 -5.93 -51.95 11.74
C ALA A 24 -6.48 -51.91 13.19
N GLY A 25 -7.80 -51.79 13.38
CA GLY A 25 -8.43 -51.81 14.69
C GLY A 25 -8.33 -50.50 15.47
N LEU A 26 -8.08 -49.36 14.82
CA LEU A 26 -8.09 -48.07 15.49
C LEU A 26 -9.48 -47.78 16.09
N LYS A 27 -9.50 -47.23 17.31
CA LYS A 27 -10.75 -46.78 17.95
C LYS A 27 -11.39 -45.65 17.12
N LYS A 28 -12.73 -45.59 17.13
CA LYS A 28 -13.52 -44.60 16.41
C LYS A 28 -13.06 -43.15 16.61
N ILE A 29 -12.65 -42.79 17.83
CA ILE A 29 -12.19 -41.42 18.12
C ILE A 29 -10.94 -41.02 17.31
N TRP A 30 -10.01 -41.95 17.12
CA TRP A 30 -8.79 -41.71 16.34
C TRP A 30 -9.08 -41.64 14.84
N LEU A 31 -10.03 -42.43 14.36
CA LEU A 31 -10.49 -42.36 12.97
C LEU A 31 -11.11 -41.01 12.64
N VAL A 32 -11.92 -40.45 13.56
CA VAL A 32 -12.50 -39.12 13.42
C VAL A 32 -11.42 -38.03 13.41
N LEU A 33 -10.42 -38.12 14.30
CA LEU A 33 -9.31 -37.17 14.35
C LEU A 33 -8.47 -37.21 13.06
N ILE A 34 -8.13 -38.40 12.56
CA ILE A 34 -7.37 -38.58 11.31
C ILE A 34 -8.17 -38.05 10.13
N ALA A 35 -9.47 -38.39 10.04
CA ALA A 35 -10.34 -37.90 8.98
C ALA A 35 -10.41 -36.36 9.00
N GLY A 36 -10.57 -35.75 10.18
CA GLY A 36 -10.56 -34.30 10.33
C GLY A 36 -9.23 -33.67 9.90
N LEU A 37 -8.10 -34.22 10.35
CA LEU A 37 -6.77 -33.73 10.01
C LEU A 37 -6.47 -33.80 8.51
N LEU A 38 -6.89 -34.89 7.85
CA LEU A 38 -6.75 -35.07 6.40
C LEU A 38 -7.71 -34.17 5.63
N LEU A 39 -8.98 -34.07 6.02
CA LEU A 39 -9.93 -33.21 5.32
C LEU A 39 -9.56 -31.72 5.43
N LEU A 40 -8.98 -31.31 6.56
CA LEU A 40 -8.46 -29.95 6.73
C LEU A 40 -7.11 -29.74 6.07
N ALA A 41 -6.46 -30.77 5.55
CA ALA A 41 -5.10 -30.63 5.05
C ALA A 41 -4.89 -29.63 3.91
N PRO A 42 -5.82 -29.53 2.94
CA PRO A 42 -5.77 -28.49 1.92
C PRO A 42 -5.97 -27.07 2.45
N PHE A 43 -6.32 -26.91 3.73
CA PHE A 43 -6.61 -25.62 4.37
C PHE A 43 -5.69 -25.33 5.56
N TRP A 44 -4.66 -26.15 5.81
CA TRP A 44 -3.73 -25.98 6.95
C TRP A 44 -3.01 -24.65 6.88
N ASP A 45 -2.61 -24.22 5.68
CA ASP A 45 -1.95 -22.95 5.42
C ASP A 45 -2.79 -21.76 5.91
N ILE A 46 -4.07 -21.70 5.55
CA ILE A 46 -5.00 -20.63 5.97
C ILE A 46 -5.22 -20.66 7.48
N LEU A 47 -5.41 -21.86 8.04
CA LEU A 47 -5.63 -22.02 9.49
C LEU A 47 -4.38 -21.59 10.29
N LEU A 48 -3.19 -22.00 9.84
CA LEU A 48 -1.92 -21.62 10.44
C LEU A 48 -1.69 -20.11 10.29
N ALA A 49 -1.86 -19.54 9.10
CA ALA A 49 -1.71 -18.10 8.88
C ALA A 49 -2.60 -17.29 9.82
N LYS A 50 -3.90 -17.63 9.89
CA LYS A 50 -4.85 -16.97 10.80
C LYS A 50 -4.49 -17.15 12.26
N GLY A 51 -4.08 -18.35 12.66
CA GLY A 51 -3.63 -18.64 14.03
C GLY A 51 -2.40 -17.81 14.42
N ILE A 52 -1.40 -17.75 13.54
CA ILE A 52 -0.18 -16.95 13.76
C ILE A 52 -0.52 -15.47 13.81
N MET A 53 -1.32 -14.94 12.88
CA MET A 53 -1.75 -13.53 12.87
C MET A 53 -2.52 -13.16 14.14
N TRP A 54 -3.45 -14.03 14.57
CA TRP A 54 -4.22 -13.81 15.79
C TRP A 54 -3.31 -13.79 17.03
N ASN A 55 -2.38 -14.75 17.12
CA ASN A 55 -1.41 -14.79 18.21
C ASN A 55 -0.50 -13.56 18.21
N TYR A 56 0.00 -13.14 17.04
CA TYR A 56 0.80 -11.93 16.88
C TYR A 56 0.03 -10.69 17.33
N ALA A 57 -1.20 -10.51 16.84
CA ALA A 57 -2.05 -9.37 17.18
C ALA A 57 -2.33 -9.29 18.68
N ARG A 58 -2.61 -10.44 19.31
CA ARG A 58 -2.85 -10.51 20.76
C ARG A 58 -1.64 -10.06 21.58
N HIS A 59 -0.44 -10.43 21.19
CA HIS A 59 0.79 -10.10 21.93
C HIS A 59 1.38 -8.73 21.58
N ASN A 60 1.03 -8.15 20.44
CA ASN A 60 1.59 -6.89 19.94
C ASN A 60 0.55 -5.75 19.86
N SER A 61 -0.57 -5.88 20.59
CA SER A 61 -1.58 -4.83 20.68
C SER A 61 -1.12 -3.65 21.55
N PRO A 62 -1.39 -2.39 21.15
CA PRO A 62 -2.11 -2.00 19.95
C PRO A 62 -1.22 -2.04 18.70
N LEU A 63 -1.76 -2.57 17.60
CA LEU A 63 -1.08 -2.64 16.30
C LEU A 63 -0.93 -1.27 15.63
N ARG A 64 -1.68 -0.27 16.08
CA ARG A 64 -1.62 1.10 15.58
C ARG A 64 -1.65 2.06 16.74
N HIS A 65 -0.87 3.13 16.62
CA HIS A 65 -0.85 4.21 17.58
C HIS A 65 -0.63 5.52 16.84
N ILE A 66 -1.37 6.55 17.26
CA ILE A 66 -1.24 7.91 16.76
C ILE A 66 -1.25 8.82 17.99
N ALA A 67 -0.09 9.34 18.36
CA ALA A 67 0.07 10.30 19.44
C ALA A 67 -0.32 11.71 19.01
N GLY A 68 -0.19 12.04 17.72
CA GLY A 68 -0.54 13.35 17.19
C GLY A 68 -0.64 13.39 15.66
N ILE A 69 -1.24 14.47 15.15
CA ILE A 69 -1.36 14.79 13.73
C ILE A 69 -0.47 16.00 13.44
N VAL A 70 0.31 15.93 12.36
CA VAL A 70 1.20 17.02 11.94
C VAL A 70 0.70 17.57 10.61
N GLU A 71 0.14 18.77 10.64
CA GLU A 71 -0.40 19.45 9.46
C GLU A 71 0.71 20.00 8.54
N GLN A 72 1.82 20.46 9.12
CA GLN A 72 2.94 21.08 8.39
C GLN A 72 4.27 20.45 8.84
N PRO A 73 4.67 19.32 8.25
CA PRO A 73 5.88 18.64 8.67
C PRO A 73 7.17 19.38 8.28
N GLU A 74 7.10 20.26 7.27
CA GLU A 74 8.20 21.03 6.67
C GLU A 74 9.31 20.20 6.02
N SER A 75 9.85 19.22 6.73
CA SER A 75 10.89 18.31 6.23
C SER A 75 10.64 16.88 6.70
N VAL A 76 10.72 15.93 5.76
CA VAL A 76 10.54 14.50 6.05
C VAL A 76 11.59 13.67 5.34
N LEU A 77 12.19 12.73 6.08
CA LEU A 77 13.00 11.64 5.55
C LEU A 77 12.16 10.37 5.46
N TRP A 78 12.14 9.72 4.30
CA TRP A 78 11.51 8.41 4.09
C TRP A 78 12.55 7.34 3.83
N ILE A 79 12.49 6.28 4.63
CA ILE A 79 13.34 5.10 4.55
C ILE A 79 12.42 3.89 4.32
N ASP A 80 12.46 3.33 3.12
CA ASP A 80 11.84 2.03 2.83
C ASP A 80 12.91 0.93 2.89
N ASN A 81 12.78 0.06 3.88
CA ASN A 81 13.64 -1.13 4.07
C ASN A 81 12.90 -2.43 3.75
N VAL A 82 11.62 -2.36 3.37
CA VAL A 82 10.80 -3.51 2.97
C VAL A 82 10.97 -3.77 1.48
N TRP A 83 10.85 -2.70 0.69
CA TRP A 83 11.23 -2.69 -0.71
C TRP A 83 12.68 -2.21 -0.79
N PRO A 84 13.41 -2.48 -1.89
CA PRO A 84 14.81 -2.09 -2.01
C PRO A 84 14.94 -0.55 -2.18
N GLY A 85 14.33 0.29 -1.34
CA GLY A 85 14.31 1.74 -1.48
C GLY A 85 13.52 2.25 -2.70
N TYR A 86 13.62 3.56 -2.95
CA TYR A 86 12.94 4.23 -4.06
C TYR A 86 13.83 4.31 -5.31
N ASP A 87 13.39 3.68 -6.40
CA ASP A 87 13.94 3.90 -7.75
C ASP A 87 13.62 5.33 -8.26
N ALA A 88 14.16 5.72 -9.42
CA ALA A 88 13.96 7.06 -9.96
C ALA A 88 12.47 7.39 -10.20
N TYR A 89 11.69 6.40 -10.65
CA TYR A 89 10.26 6.57 -10.87
C TYR A 89 9.50 6.79 -9.55
N GLY A 90 9.78 5.98 -8.54
CA GLY A 90 9.21 6.09 -7.20
C GLY A 90 9.56 7.42 -6.55
N ARG A 91 10.82 7.87 -6.67
CA ARG A 91 11.23 9.20 -6.17
C ARG A 91 10.48 10.32 -6.87
N HIS A 92 10.37 10.28 -8.20
CA HIS A 92 9.61 11.27 -8.96
C HIS A 92 8.13 11.29 -8.55
N TRP A 93 7.53 10.11 -8.36
CA TRP A 93 6.16 9.97 -7.88
C TRP A 93 5.98 10.57 -6.47
N MET A 94 6.93 10.34 -5.55
CA MET A 94 6.89 10.92 -4.21
C MET A 94 6.97 12.45 -4.24
N VAL A 95 7.90 13.01 -5.02
CA VAL A 95 8.05 14.47 -5.21
C VAL A 95 6.75 15.05 -5.77
N LYS A 96 6.19 14.45 -6.81
CA LYS A 96 4.97 14.92 -7.48
C LYS A 96 3.75 15.00 -6.55
N ASN A 97 3.59 14.02 -5.67
CA ASN A 97 2.36 13.87 -4.88
C ASN A 97 2.46 14.47 -3.47
N TYR A 98 3.66 14.56 -2.89
CA TYR A 98 3.83 15.01 -1.50
C TYR A 98 4.59 16.33 -1.35
N LEU A 99 5.55 16.64 -2.24
CA LEU A 99 6.35 17.85 -2.12
C LEU A 99 5.61 19.04 -2.74
N ASP A 100 5.03 19.90 -1.91
CA ASP A 100 4.19 21.03 -2.33
C ASP A 100 4.82 22.41 -2.11
N GLY A 101 5.94 22.48 -1.38
CA GLY A 101 6.64 23.72 -1.08
C GLY A 101 5.91 24.65 -0.11
N VAL A 102 4.83 24.17 0.52
CA VAL A 102 4.02 24.90 1.51
C VAL A 102 4.02 24.13 2.83
N HIS A 103 3.45 22.92 2.84
CA HIS A 103 3.38 22.05 4.02
C HIS A 103 4.63 21.17 4.11
N LEU A 104 5.08 20.64 2.97
CA LEU A 104 6.32 19.88 2.85
C LEU A 104 7.26 20.62 1.89
N LYS A 105 8.35 21.13 2.45
CA LYS A 105 9.37 21.93 1.74
C LYS A 105 10.59 21.10 1.40
N THR A 106 10.90 20.10 2.21
CA THR A 106 12.05 19.21 2.01
C THR A 106 11.62 17.76 2.12
N LEU A 107 11.98 16.96 1.12
CA LEU A 107 11.73 15.52 1.09
C LEU A 107 13.04 14.80 0.83
N ILE A 108 13.41 13.88 1.72
CA ILE A 108 14.57 13.02 1.57
C ILE A 108 14.10 11.58 1.40
N LEU A 109 14.61 10.88 0.39
CA LEU A 109 14.21 9.50 0.09
C LEU A 109 15.45 8.61 0.06
N LYS A 110 15.41 7.46 0.73
CA LYS A 110 16.42 6.40 0.55
C LYS A 110 16.21 5.71 -0.79
N GLY A 111 17.20 5.76 -1.67
CA GLY A 111 17.20 5.08 -2.95
C GLY A 111 17.63 3.62 -2.84
N GLU A 112 17.43 2.88 -3.94
CA GLU A 112 17.82 1.47 -4.06
C GLU A 112 19.32 1.22 -4.05
N ASP A 113 20.09 2.24 -4.41
CA ASP A 113 21.55 2.26 -4.33
C ASP A 113 22.06 2.57 -2.91
N ASN A 114 21.18 2.53 -1.90
CA ASN A 114 21.44 2.90 -0.51
C ASN A 114 21.92 4.35 -0.30
N LYS A 115 21.79 5.22 -1.31
CA LYS A 115 22.02 6.65 -1.17
C LYS A 115 20.74 7.36 -0.78
N PHE A 116 20.87 8.62 -0.40
CA PHE A 116 19.74 9.47 -0.02
C PHE A 116 19.61 10.64 -0.99
N TYR A 117 18.40 10.85 -1.47
CA TYR A 117 18.07 11.87 -2.46
C TYR A 117 17.23 12.96 -1.80
N LEU A 118 17.77 14.17 -1.73
CA LEU A 118 17.12 15.32 -1.15
C LEU A 118 16.51 16.18 -2.26
N TYR A 119 15.23 16.46 -2.10
CA TYR A 119 14.46 17.39 -2.91
C TYR A 119 13.98 18.54 -2.03
N HIS A 120 14.13 19.76 -2.54
CA HIS A 120 13.61 20.96 -1.91
C HIS A 120 12.63 21.63 -2.85
N ALA A 121 11.55 22.19 -2.32
CA ALA A 121 10.59 22.99 -3.07
C ALA A 121 10.07 24.16 -2.24
N THR A 122 9.68 25.19 -2.97
CA THR A 122 9.01 26.39 -2.47
C THR A 122 7.74 26.61 -3.26
N LEU A 123 6.82 27.41 -2.73
CA LEU A 123 5.61 27.82 -3.46
C LEU A 123 5.90 28.41 -4.85
N LYS A 124 7.06 29.07 -5.03
CA LYS A 124 7.46 29.66 -6.31
C LYS A 124 7.73 28.62 -7.39
N ASP A 125 8.18 27.43 -7.01
CA ASP A 125 8.44 26.35 -7.97
C ASP A 125 7.16 25.84 -8.63
N PHE A 126 6.01 26.08 -7.99
CA PHE A 126 4.69 25.69 -8.47
C PHE A 126 3.82 26.87 -8.95
N ALA A 127 4.42 28.04 -9.17
CA ALA A 127 3.67 29.28 -9.40
C ALA A 127 2.69 29.21 -10.58
N GLU A 128 3.03 28.50 -11.67
CA GLU A 128 2.17 28.43 -12.85
C GLU A 128 1.04 27.41 -12.66
N SER A 129 1.32 26.24 -12.07
CA SER A 129 0.25 25.27 -11.77
C SER A 129 -0.73 25.81 -10.73
N GLU A 130 -0.25 26.56 -9.74
CA GLU A 130 -1.08 27.17 -8.69
C GLU A 130 -2.03 28.26 -9.23
N LYS A 131 -1.64 29.02 -10.26
CA LYS A 131 -2.56 29.95 -10.96
C LYS A 131 -3.72 29.22 -11.64
N ILE A 132 -3.47 28.02 -12.17
CA ILE A 132 -4.44 27.22 -12.93
C ILE A 132 -5.32 26.36 -11.97
N ARG A 133 -4.78 26.00 -10.81
CA ARG A 133 -5.37 25.05 -9.85
C ARG A 133 -6.85 25.35 -9.53
N PRO A 134 -7.28 26.58 -9.19
CA PRO A 134 -8.67 26.84 -8.83
C PRO A 134 -9.66 26.54 -9.97
N ALA A 135 -9.30 26.90 -11.20
CA ALA A 135 -10.12 26.62 -12.38
C ALA A 135 -10.19 25.12 -12.69
N TYR A 136 -9.05 24.43 -12.55
CA TYR A 136 -8.95 22.99 -12.73
C TYR A 136 -9.80 22.23 -11.69
N GLU A 137 -9.69 22.57 -10.40
CA GLU A 137 -10.44 21.94 -9.32
C GLU A 137 -11.94 22.13 -9.47
N LYS A 138 -12.39 23.36 -9.79
CA LYS A 138 -13.81 23.65 -10.03
C LYS A 138 -14.37 22.78 -11.16
N MET A 139 -13.65 22.68 -12.27
CA MET A 139 -14.08 21.87 -13.41
C MET A 139 -14.02 20.37 -13.11
N ASN A 140 -12.99 19.91 -12.41
CA ASN A 140 -12.85 18.51 -12.01
C ASN A 140 -13.97 18.09 -11.04
N LYS A 141 -14.33 18.95 -10.08
CA LYS A 141 -15.45 18.74 -9.15
C LYS A 141 -16.78 18.66 -9.90
N MET A 142 -17.01 19.55 -10.87
CA MET A 142 -18.18 19.50 -11.74
C MET A 142 -18.24 18.19 -12.54
N ILE A 143 -17.15 17.78 -13.18
CA ILE A 143 -17.08 16.51 -13.92
C ILE A 143 -17.35 15.32 -13.01
N LYS A 144 -16.79 15.31 -11.80
CA LYS A 144 -17.04 14.26 -10.80
C LYS A 144 -18.54 14.17 -10.48
N LYS A 145 -19.17 15.30 -10.19
CA LYS A 145 -20.62 15.36 -9.92
C LYS A 145 -21.44 14.80 -11.10
N LEU A 146 -21.12 15.19 -12.34
CA LEU A 146 -21.79 14.67 -13.53
C LEU A 146 -21.59 13.15 -13.72
N LYS A 147 -20.40 12.63 -13.39
CA LYS A 147 -20.13 11.18 -13.43
C LYS A 147 -20.94 10.44 -12.37
N ASP A 148 -21.10 11.01 -11.18
CA ASP A 148 -21.89 10.41 -10.11
C ASP A 148 -23.40 10.43 -10.44
N GLU A 149 -23.88 11.53 -11.02
CA GLU A 149 -25.24 11.63 -11.60
C GLU A 149 -25.45 10.59 -12.72
N ALA A 150 -24.47 10.43 -13.62
CA ALA A 150 -24.55 9.41 -14.66
C ALA A 150 -24.62 7.99 -14.08
N LYS A 151 -23.80 7.67 -13.08
CA LYS A 151 -23.82 6.35 -12.41
C LYS A 151 -25.16 6.06 -11.75
N SER A 152 -25.70 7.01 -11.00
CA SER A 152 -27.02 6.86 -10.36
C SER A 152 -28.17 6.73 -11.38
N ALA A 153 -28.07 7.43 -12.51
CA ALA A 153 -29.04 7.32 -13.61
C ALA A 153 -28.94 6.01 -14.41
N ALA A 154 -27.84 5.25 -14.30
CA ALA A 154 -27.67 3.95 -14.96
C ALA A 154 -28.74 2.93 -14.54
N TYR A 155 -29.31 3.10 -13.34
CA TYR A 155 -30.35 2.25 -12.78
C TYR A 155 -31.79 2.68 -13.16
N LYS A 156 -31.97 3.75 -13.95
CA LYS A 156 -33.29 4.26 -14.39
C LYS A 156 -33.61 3.86 -15.84
N PRO A 157 -34.89 3.55 -16.16
CA PRO A 157 -35.32 3.33 -17.55
C PRO A 157 -35.19 4.63 -18.34
N GLY A 158 -34.37 4.63 -19.40
CA GLY A 158 -34.03 5.82 -20.21
C GLY A 158 -32.52 6.02 -20.44
N GLY A 159 -31.67 5.37 -19.63
CA GLY A 159 -30.21 5.33 -19.83
C GLY A 159 -29.46 6.64 -19.55
N ASN A 160 -28.12 6.57 -19.57
CA ASN A 160 -27.21 7.69 -19.24
C ASN A 160 -26.16 7.95 -20.33
N ARG A 161 -26.33 7.34 -21.52
CA ARG A 161 -25.32 7.31 -22.58
C ARG A 161 -24.97 8.70 -23.11
N ALA A 162 -25.96 9.56 -23.30
CA ALA A 162 -25.77 10.93 -23.75
C ALA A 162 -24.93 11.75 -22.75
N LEU A 163 -25.21 11.61 -21.46
CA LEU A 163 -24.44 12.27 -20.40
C LEU A 163 -22.97 11.82 -20.39
N TRP A 164 -22.71 10.51 -20.53
CA TRP A 164 -21.35 9.98 -20.67
C TRP A 164 -20.62 10.46 -21.94
N GLN A 165 -21.35 10.71 -23.02
CA GLN A 165 -20.77 11.28 -24.25
C GLN A 165 -20.39 12.74 -24.01
N THR A 166 -21.28 13.55 -23.44
CA THR A 166 -21.00 14.96 -23.11
C THR A 166 -19.80 15.10 -22.17
N ILE A 167 -19.71 14.25 -21.13
CA ILE A 167 -18.56 14.26 -20.22
C ILE A 167 -17.26 14.00 -20.98
N ARG A 168 -17.20 12.96 -21.81
CA ARG A 168 -15.98 12.54 -22.53
C ARG A 168 -15.58 13.46 -23.67
N GLN A 169 -16.55 14.05 -24.38
CA GLN A 169 -16.29 14.85 -25.58
C GLN A 169 -16.19 16.34 -25.30
N VAL A 170 -16.84 16.84 -24.25
CA VAL A 170 -16.88 18.28 -23.95
C VAL A 170 -16.09 18.59 -22.69
N HIS A 171 -16.44 17.97 -21.57
CA HIS A 171 -15.90 18.38 -20.27
C HIS A 171 -14.47 17.89 -20.04
N GLU A 172 -14.16 16.63 -20.33
CA GLU A 172 -12.81 16.08 -20.16
C GLU A 172 -11.76 16.77 -21.06
N PRO A 173 -12.03 17.03 -22.35
CA PRO A 173 -11.09 17.78 -23.19
C PRO A 173 -10.90 19.22 -22.72
N ARG A 174 -11.97 19.88 -22.25
CA ARG A 174 -11.88 21.23 -21.67
C ARG A 174 -11.02 21.23 -20.41
N LEU A 175 -11.13 20.21 -19.56
CA LEU A 175 -10.28 20.05 -18.37
C LEU A 175 -8.81 19.83 -18.78
N LYS A 176 -8.55 18.99 -19.79
CA LYS A 176 -7.20 18.77 -20.32
C LYS A 176 -6.59 20.05 -20.92
N LYS A 177 -7.41 20.89 -21.58
CA LYS A 177 -6.99 22.16 -22.19
C LYS A 177 -6.51 23.18 -21.14
N LEU A 178 -6.94 23.06 -19.88
CA LEU A 178 -6.38 23.87 -18.79
C LEU A 178 -4.89 23.59 -18.55
N GLY A 179 -4.38 22.43 -18.95
CA GLY A 179 -2.95 22.13 -18.91
C GLY A 179 -2.36 21.92 -17.51
N TYR A 180 -3.19 21.91 -16.45
CA TYR A 180 -2.72 21.85 -15.05
C TYR A 180 -1.74 20.68 -14.82
N LYS A 181 -2.10 19.47 -15.24
CA LYS A 181 -1.26 18.28 -15.03
C LYS A 181 0.07 18.39 -15.76
N GLN A 182 0.08 18.88 -17.00
CA GLN A 182 1.30 19.04 -17.80
C GLN A 182 2.18 20.16 -17.25
N THR A 183 1.60 21.25 -16.77
CA THR A 183 2.35 22.34 -16.13
C THR A 183 2.94 21.87 -14.81
N ARG A 184 2.16 21.17 -13.97
CA ARG A 184 2.65 20.59 -12.72
C ARG A 184 3.79 19.60 -12.94
N GLU A 185 3.68 18.75 -13.96
CA GLU A 185 4.75 17.78 -14.28
C GLU A 185 6.05 18.49 -14.64
N ARG A 186 6.01 19.49 -15.52
CA ARG A 186 7.21 20.27 -15.90
C ARG A 186 7.86 20.99 -14.71
N GLU A 187 7.05 21.45 -13.76
CA GLU A 187 7.56 22.05 -12.52
C GLU A 187 8.23 21.00 -11.63
N VAL A 188 7.62 19.82 -11.48
CA VAL A 188 8.19 18.68 -10.74
C VAL A 188 9.49 18.21 -11.38
N GLU A 189 9.58 18.09 -12.70
CA GLU A 189 10.79 17.69 -13.42
C GLU A 189 11.97 18.64 -13.12
N LYS A 190 11.71 19.96 -13.03
CA LYS A 190 12.73 20.94 -12.63
C LYS A 190 13.21 20.74 -11.20
N ILE A 191 12.30 20.40 -10.28
CA ILE A 191 12.63 20.10 -8.89
C ILE A 191 13.43 18.79 -8.80
N PHE A 192 13.04 17.80 -9.59
CA PHE A 192 13.70 16.51 -9.64
C PHE A 192 15.13 16.61 -10.19
N ALA A 193 15.33 17.46 -11.22
CA ALA A 193 16.65 17.69 -11.82
C ALA A 193 17.65 18.39 -10.89
N ARG A 194 17.20 19.06 -9.82
CA ARG A 194 18.05 19.72 -8.81
C ARG A 194 18.24 18.88 -7.54
N GLU A 195 18.07 17.57 -7.64
CA GLU A 195 18.28 16.67 -6.51
C GLU A 195 19.70 16.75 -5.95
N THR A 196 19.82 16.64 -4.64
CA THR A 196 21.11 16.53 -3.96
C THR A 196 21.27 15.12 -3.41
N VAL A 197 22.36 14.45 -3.79
CA VAL A 197 22.60 13.04 -3.41
C VAL A 197 23.60 12.97 -2.27
N TYR A 198 23.26 12.19 -1.24
CA TYR A 198 24.10 11.93 -0.07
C TYR A 198 24.42 10.43 0.02
N PRO A 199 25.67 10.05 0.32
CA PRO A 199 26.07 8.64 0.35
C PRO A 199 25.64 7.92 1.64
N SER A 200 25.29 8.64 2.70
CA SER A 200 24.97 8.06 4.00
C SER A 200 24.06 8.98 4.83
N LEU A 201 23.33 8.36 5.77
CA LEU A 201 22.42 9.05 6.69
C LEU A 201 23.12 10.14 7.52
N SER A 202 24.36 9.88 7.95
CA SER A 202 25.17 10.79 8.78
C SER A 202 25.55 12.11 8.10
N ARG A 203 25.43 12.19 6.76
CA ARG A 203 25.74 13.41 6.00
C ARG A 203 24.50 14.22 5.64
N LEU A 204 23.31 13.75 6.03
CA LEU A 204 22.08 14.46 5.73
C LEU A 204 21.97 15.74 6.55
N PRO A 205 21.36 16.80 5.98
CA PRO A 205 20.93 17.93 6.79
C PRO A 205 19.87 17.49 7.81
N PRO A 206 19.73 18.19 8.94
CA PRO A 206 18.71 17.88 9.92
C PRO A 206 17.32 17.95 9.30
N VAL A 207 16.50 16.94 9.59
CA VAL A 207 15.09 16.88 9.23
C VAL A 207 14.26 16.89 10.50
N ARG A 208 13.01 17.33 10.38
CA ARG A 208 12.08 17.37 11.51
C ARG A 208 11.43 16.02 11.76
N TYR A 209 11.06 15.31 10.70
CA TYR A 209 10.38 14.03 10.79
C TYR A 209 11.07 12.95 9.99
N GLN A 210 11.01 11.73 10.51
CA GLN A 210 11.52 10.53 9.87
C GLN A 210 10.41 9.48 9.80
N VAL A 211 10.27 8.88 8.62
CA VAL A 211 9.34 7.80 8.33
C VAL A 211 10.18 6.58 7.95
N GLU A 212 10.03 5.50 8.72
CA GLU A 212 10.69 4.24 8.40
C GLU A 212 9.65 3.16 8.14
N PHE A 213 9.86 2.43 7.06
CA PHE A 213 9.10 1.24 6.73
C PHE A 213 10.01 0.02 6.83
N ASN A 214 9.80 -0.77 7.87
CA ASN A 214 10.67 -1.87 8.28
C ASN A 214 9.94 -3.21 8.22
N ARG A 215 10.65 -4.25 7.81
CA ARG A 215 10.15 -5.63 7.91
C ARG A 215 10.27 -6.11 9.35
N ILE A 216 9.19 -6.67 9.89
CA ILE A 216 9.22 -7.35 11.18
C ILE A 216 9.64 -8.79 10.93
N ARG A 217 10.83 -9.16 11.42
CA ARG A 217 11.34 -10.53 11.30
C ARG A 217 10.58 -11.45 12.25
N LEU A 218 9.97 -12.48 11.67
CA LEU A 218 9.32 -13.55 12.43
C LEU A 218 10.22 -14.79 12.44
N PRO A 219 9.96 -15.77 13.32
CA PRO A 219 10.55 -17.10 13.18
C PRO A 219 10.35 -17.65 11.76
N GLU A 220 11.36 -18.28 11.18
CA GLU A 220 11.35 -18.73 9.77
C GLU A 220 10.13 -19.57 9.38
N TRP A 221 9.62 -20.38 10.32
CA TRP A 221 8.43 -21.20 10.08
C TRP A 221 7.16 -20.36 9.94
N GLN A 222 7.07 -19.19 10.56
CA GLN A 222 5.94 -18.26 10.43
C GLN A 222 6.03 -17.42 9.16
N GLU A 223 7.25 -17.02 8.75
CA GLU A 223 7.46 -16.20 7.55
C GLU A 223 6.98 -16.88 6.26
N LYS A 224 6.85 -18.21 6.27
CA LYS A 224 6.27 -18.99 5.16
C LYS A 224 4.77 -18.74 4.96
N TYR A 225 4.07 -18.35 6.01
CA TYR A 225 2.61 -18.20 6.01
C TYR A 225 2.19 -16.73 6.04
N ILE A 226 2.96 -15.88 6.72
CA ILE A 226 2.60 -14.48 6.95
C ILE A 226 3.79 -13.55 6.76
N TRP A 227 3.51 -12.36 6.27
CA TRP A 227 4.44 -11.25 6.17
C TRP A 227 4.05 -10.15 7.14
N CYS A 228 4.97 -9.68 7.99
CA CYS A 228 4.69 -8.54 8.86
C CYS A 228 5.63 -7.36 8.57
N ASP A 229 5.05 -6.17 8.57
CA ASP A 229 5.73 -4.90 8.37
C ASP A 229 5.30 -3.86 9.41
N GLU A 230 6.16 -2.88 9.63
CA GLU A 230 5.92 -1.75 10.51
C GLU A 230 6.28 -0.46 9.78
N ILE A 231 5.35 0.49 9.78
CA ILE A 231 5.68 1.88 9.49
C ILE A 231 5.74 2.66 10.80
N THR A 232 6.81 3.41 11.00
CA THR A 232 7.00 4.31 12.15
C THR A 232 7.20 5.74 11.67
N ILE A 233 6.68 6.70 12.43
CA ILE A 233 6.87 8.13 12.21
C ILE A 233 7.41 8.73 13.50
N THR A 234 8.59 9.32 13.42
CA THR A 234 9.33 9.85 14.56
C THR A 234 9.61 11.34 14.36
N ASP A 235 9.44 12.13 15.42
CA ASP A 235 9.96 13.49 15.49
C ASP A 235 11.45 13.39 15.79
N ALA A 236 12.29 13.76 14.83
CA ALA A 236 13.74 13.66 14.95
C ALA A 236 14.32 14.69 15.93
N LEU A 237 13.62 15.80 16.19
CA LEU A 237 14.06 16.82 17.15
C LEU A 237 13.69 16.44 18.58
N ALA A 238 12.45 15.97 18.78
CA ALA A 238 11.98 15.53 20.09
C ALA A 238 12.39 14.09 20.44
N ASN A 239 12.99 13.37 19.47
CA ASN A 239 13.33 11.95 19.55
C ASN A 239 12.17 11.10 20.10
N SER A 240 10.96 11.35 19.59
CA SER A 240 9.74 10.71 20.09
C SER A 240 8.89 10.17 18.94
N ASN A 241 8.27 9.01 19.18
CA ASN A 241 7.40 8.38 18.21
C ASN A 241 6.04 9.08 18.18
N ILE A 242 5.67 9.55 17.00
CA ILE A 242 4.39 10.24 16.75
C ILE A 242 3.32 9.23 16.37
N ALA A 243 3.69 8.26 15.53
CA ALA A 243 2.78 7.23 15.10
C ALA A 243 3.52 5.97 14.71
N TYR A 244 2.86 4.83 14.85
CA TYR A 244 3.28 3.59 14.23
C TYR A 244 2.08 2.77 13.78
N SER A 245 2.30 1.94 12.77
CA SER A 245 1.33 0.94 12.32
C SER A 245 2.06 -0.34 11.95
N LYS A 246 1.77 -1.39 12.70
CA LYS A 246 2.18 -2.76 12.43
C LYS A 246 1.08 -3.46 11.64
N ARG A 247 1.45 -4.20 10.61
CA ARG A 247 0.52 -4.99 9.81
C ARG A 247 1.11 -6.36 9.58
N CYS A 248 0.23 -7.35 9.55
CA CYS A 248 0.57 -8.69 9.08
C CYS A 248 -0.39 -9.07 7.96
N LEU A 249 0.16 -9.60 6.89
CA LEU A 249 -0.53 -10.01 5.67
C LEU A 249 -0.35 -11.52 5.50
N GLU A 250 -1.42 -12.20 5.11
CA GLU A 250 -1.36 -13.60 4.72
C GLU A 250 -0.68 -13.72 3.35
N TYR A 251 0.23 -14.66 3.20
CA TYR A 251 0.67 -15.08 1.88
C TYR A 251 -0.41 -15.95 1.27
N THR A 252 -1.00 -15.51 0.16
CA THR A 252 -1.65 -16.47 -0.75
C THR A 252 -0.54 -17.03 -1.63
N PRO A 253 -0.09 -18.29 -1.43
CA PRO A 253 0.81 -18.89 -2.40
C PRO A 253 0.11 -18.88 -3.76
N MET A 254 0.79 -18.38 -4.80
CA MET A 254 0.37 -18.65 -6.17
C MET A 254 0.60 -20.14 -6.42
N THR A 255 -0.40 -20.96 -6.09
CA THR A 255 -0.47 -22.37 -6.47
C THR A 255 -0.77 -22.50 -7.95
#